data_AF-A0AA38MW83-F1
#
_entry.id   AF-A0AA38MW83-F1
#
_cell.length_a   1.000
_cell.length_b   1.000
_cell.length_c   1.000
_cell.angle_alpha   90.00
_cell.angle_beta   90.00
_cell.angle_gamma   90.00
#
_symmetry.space_group_name_H-M   'P 1'
#
loop_
_entity.id
_entity.type
_entity.pdbx_description
1 polymer ?
#
loop_
_entity_poly.entity_id
_entity_poly.type
_entity_poly.pdbx_seq_one_letter_code
_entity_poly.pdbx_strand_id
1 'polypeptide(L)'
;MRQAWHVYLAFVLINVSCLLVVVFRNRWLPLIQRMGSVAVVGGGIVTVVILAVLPRQHASAASVFTTWNNQTGWPSGVAFLTGMLNGAYAIGTPDAVAHIAEELPSPRNDLPKAVAAQMIVGTLTSFVFAIAIMFAITDLDAVLNTGTAFPLAEIYHQATENTAVTFVLLLLIILAQVGCLLGTYTVVGRCWWALARDNATPFSTFFAKVSIDLSCPVRSTVFCFISCLGFGAIQLGSPAAFSDLVGSFVILTTTSYLLAILPHLLSRLSTGGSNVSEGPFWMGPIFGPIINAIAVSLIVLTNAVYCFPYFLPVNEASEMNYNSVLLVGLVILTVIWWFVHGKERYPGPNVPKPCVIRQGMEGMI
;
A
#
# COMPACT_ATOMS: atom_id res chain seq x y z
N MET A 1 12.51 -26.32 15.56
CA MET A 1 13.29 -25.19 15.00
C MET A 1 12.54 -24.63 13.79
N ARG A 2 12.24 -23.33 13.76
CA ARG A 2 11.58 -22.67 12.63
C ARG A 2 12.60 -22.48 11.50
N GLN A 3 12.35 -23.08 10.34
CA GLN A 3 13.18 -22.90 9.15
C GLN A 3 12.47 -21.97 8.16
N ALA A 4 13.23 -21.27 7.31
CA ALA A 4 12.68 -20.28 6.37
C ALA A 4 11.59 -20.87 5.45
N TRP A 5 11.73 -22.13 5.05
CA TRP A 5 10.76 -22.81 4.20
C TRP A 5 9.40 -23.04 4.88
N HIS A 6 9.32 -23.16 6.21
CA HIS A 6 8.03 -23.25 6.89
C HIS A 6 7.20 -21.98 6.68
N VAL A 7 7.85 -20.81 6.74
CA VAL A 7 7.22 -19.51 6.53
C VAL A 7 6.79 -19.36 5.07
N TYR A 8 7.67 -19.75 4.14
CA TYR A 8 7.37 -19.72 2.72
C TYR A 8 6.21 -20.64 2.34
N LEU A 9 6.12 -21.85 2.90
CA LEU A 9 4.99 -22.74 2.64
C LEU A 9 3.68 -22.16 3.17
N ALA A 10 3.67 -21.59 4.37
CA ALA A 10 2.48 -20.90 4.89
C ALA A 10 2.07 -19.73 3.98
N PHE A 11 3.05 -18.95 3.51
CA PHE A 11 2.84 -17.89 2.52
C PHE A 11 2.22 -18.43 1.22
N VAL A 12 2.75 -19.52 0.66
CA VAL A 12 2.21 -20.15 -0.56
C VAL A 12 0.78 -20.64 -0.32
N LEU A 13 0.52 -21.33 0.79
CA LEU A 13 -0.82 -21.86 1.11
C LEU A 13 -1.87 -20.74 1.22
N ILE A 14 -1.53 -19.63 1.89
CA ILE A 14 -2.41 -18.47 2.00
C ILE A 14 -2.66 -17.85 0.62
N ASN A 15 -1.61 -17.64 -0.18
CA ASN A 15 -1.74 -17.05 -1.51
C ASN A 15 -2.54 -17.93 -2.48
N VAL A 16 -2.34 -19.25 -2.46
CA VAL A 16 -3.12 -20.21 -3.25
C VAL A 16 -4.59 -20.14 -2.84
N SER A 17 -4.86 -20.15 -1.53
CA SER A 17 -6.23 -20.05 -1.02
C SER A 17 -6.91 -18.76 -1.48
N CYS A 18 -6.22 -17.62 -1.40
CA CYS A 18 -6.74 -16.34 -1.87
C CYS A 18 -6.97 -16.32 -3.39
N LEU A 19 -6.05 -16.86 -4.18
CA LEU A 19 -6.21 -16.96 -5.63
C LEU A 19 -7.46 -17.78 -6.00
N LEU A 20 -7.66 -18.93 -5.36
CA LEU A 20 -8.82 -19.79 -5.61
C LEU A 20 -10.13 -19.06 -5.31
N VAL A 21 -10.17 -18.31 -4.20
CA VAL A 21 -11.35 -17.50 -3.85
C VAL A 21 -11.59 -16.39 -4.88
N VAL A 22 -10.56 -15.66 -5.28
CA VAL A 22 -10.69 -14.55 -6.25
C VAL A 22 -11.14 -15.06 -7.63
N VAL A 23 -10.59 -16.18 -8.10
CA VAL A 23 -10.91 -16.73 -9.42
C VAL A 23 -12.26 -17.44 -9.45
N PHE A 24 -12.55 -18.33 -8.49
CA PHE A 24 -13.73 -19.19 -8.54
C PHE A 24 -14.92 -18.67 -7.74
N ARG A 25 -14.69 -17.79 -6.76
CA ARG A 25 -15.73 -17.28 -5.84
C ARG A 25 -15.81 -15.75 -5.87
N ASN A 26 -15.52 -15.14 -7.01
CA ASN A 26 -15.61 -13.70 -7.25
C ASN A 26 -16.93 -13.07 -6.73
N ARG A 27 -18.07 -13.74 -6.94
CA ARG A 27 -19.39 -13.31 -6.43
C ARG A 27 -19.46 -13.13 -4.90
N TRP A 28 -18.65 -13.86 -4.14
CA TRP A 28 -18.61 -13.80 -2.68
C TRP A 28 -17.67 -12.72 -2.15
N LEU A 29 -16.79 -12.17 -3.01
CA LEU A 29 -15.80 -11.17 -2.60
C LEU A 29 -16.44 -9.95 -1.92
N PRO A 30 -17.56 -9.37 -2.38
CA PRO A 30 -18.17 -8.23 -1.69
C PRO A 30 -18.61 -8.58 -0.26
N LEU A 31 -19.14 -9.79 -0.05
CA LEU A 31 -19.54 -10.25 1.28
C LEU A 31 -18.31 -10.49 2.17
N ILE A 32 -17.29 -11.17 1.65
CA ILE A 32 -16.04 -11.45 2.37
C ILE A 32 -15.35 -10.15 2.75
N GLN A 33 -15.29 -9.17 1.84
CA GLN A 33 -14.73 -7.85 2.10
C GLN A 33 -15.51 -7.12 3.18
N ARG A 34 -16.85 -7.12 3.14
CA ARG A 34 -17.69 -6.51 4.18
C ARG A 34 -17.47 -7.15 5.55
N MET A 35 -17.41 -8.49 5.62
CA MET A 35 -17.08 -9.21 6.84
C MET A 35 -15.67 -8.89 7.33
N GLY A 36 -14.70 -8.81 6.40
CA GLY A 36 -13.34 -8.40 6.67
C GLY A 36 -13.27 -6.99 7.24
N SER A 37 -14.06 -6.04 6.73
CA SER A 37 -14.12 -4.68 7.27
C SER A 37 -14.58 -4.66 8.72
N VAL A 38 -15.63 -5.45 9.03
CA VAL A 38 -16.14 -5.58 10.42
C VAL A 38 -15.08 -6.25 11.31
N ALA A 39 -14.40 -7.28 10.83
CA ALA A 39 -13.34 -7.95 11.58
C ALA A 39 -12.13 -7.05 11.83
N VAL A 40 -11.74 -6.21 10.85
CA VAL A 40 -10.63 -5.25 10.98
C VAL A 40 -10.98 -4.17 11.99
N VAL A 41 -12.14 -3.52 11.86
CA VAL A 41 -12.55 -2.43 12.75
C VAL A 41 -12.83 -2.97 14.16
N GLY A 42 -13.63 -4.03 14.25
CA GLY A 42 -13.96 -4.67 15.53
C GLY A 42 -12.75 -5.29 16.21
N GLY A 43 -11.93 -6.03 15.46
CA GLY A 43 -10.68 -6.60 15.96
C GLY A 43 -9.68 -5.53 16.37
N GLY A 44 -9.57 -4.43 15.61
CA GLY A 44 -8.75 -3.28 15.98
C GLY A 44 -9.18 -2.65 17.30
N ILE A 45 -10.49 -2.42 17.49
CA ILE A 45 -11.04 -1.91 18.76
C ILE A 45 -10.75 -2.89 19.91
N VAL A 46 -10.99 -4.19 19.72
CA VAL A 46 -10.72 -5.22 20.73
C VAL A 46 -9.25 -5.22 21.13
N THR A 47 -8.34 -5.16 20.15
CA THR A 47 -6.90 -5.09 20.40
C THR A 47 -6.53 -3.84 21.18
N VAL A 48 -7.02 -2.66 20.80
CA VAL A 48 -6.77 -1.40 21.53
C VAL A 48 -7.27 -1.49 22.98
N VAL A 49 -8.48 -2.00 23.18
CA VAL A 49 -9.05 -2.17 24.53
C VAL A 49 -8.22 -3.13 25.37
N ILE A 50 -7.79 -4.25 24.80
CA ILE A 50 -6.94 -5.22 25.51
C ILE A 50 -5.61 -4.59 25.90
N LEU A 51 -4.95 -3.87 25.00
CA LEU A 51 -3.72 -3.14 25.31
C LEU A 51 -3.92 -2.03 26.33
N ALA A 52 -5.10 -1.42 26.40
CA ALA A 52 -5.40 -0.39 27.38
C ALA A 52 -5.71 -0.97 28.77
N VAL A 53 -6.31 -2.16 28.87
CA VAL A 53 -6.86 -2.68 30.12
C VAL A 53 -6.03 -3.80 30.76
N LEU A 54 -5.46 -4.71 29.96
CA LEU A 54 -4.78 -5.89 30.50
C LEU A 54 -3.38 -5.64 31.08
N PRO A 55 -2.54 -4.72 30.56
CA PRO A 55 -1.22 -4.50 31.15
C PRO A 55 -1.33 -4.14 32.63
N ARG A 56 -0.57 -4.82 33.48
CA ARG A 56 -0.52 -4.53 34.92
C ARG A 56 0.15 -3.20 35.21
N GLN A 57 1.05 -2.79 34.33
CA GLN A 57 1.75 -1.52 34.37
C GLN A 57 1.73 -0.92 32.98
N HIS A 58 1.36 0.35 32.90
CA HIS A 58 1.47 1.14 31.68
C HIS A 58 2.70 2.03 31.75
N ALA A 59 3.32 2.26 30.59
CA ALA A 59 4.36 3.27 30.49
C ALA A 59 3.81 4.64 30.93
N SER A 60 4.64 5.47 31.56
CA SER A 60 4.20 6.81 31.97
C SER A 60 3.95 7.70 30.75
N ALA A 61 2.99 8.63 30.84
CA ALA A 61 2.72 9.57 29.76
C ALA A 61 3.96 10.42 29.38
N ALA A 62 4.81 10.75 30.36
CA ALA A 62 6.10 11.39 30.08
C ALA A 62 7.01 10.48 29.24
N SER A 63 7.13 9.20 29.61
CA SER A 63 7.90 8.24 28.81
C SER A 63 7.39 8.15 27.37
N VAL A 64 6.08 8.09 27.16
CA VAL A 64 5.48 7.92 25.83
C VAL A 64 5.58 9.18 24.96
N PHE A 65 5.33 10.37 25.53
CA PHE A 65 5.21 11.59 24.73
C PHE A 65 6.48 12.47 24.71
N THR A 66 7.40 12.32 25.66
CA THR A 66 8.56 13.22 25.77
C THR A 66 9.91 12.53 25.65
N THR A 67 9.98 11.20 25.83
CA THR A 67 11.26 10.49 25.79
C THR A 67 11.63 10.18 24.36
N TRP A 68 12.79 10.69 23.92
CA TRP A 68 13.35 10.42 22.61
C TRP A 68 14.49 9.41 22.72
N ASN A 69 14.26 8.19 22.23
CA ASN A 69 15.28 7.14 22.18
C ASN A 69 15.70 6.90 20.73
N ASN A 70 16.95 7.21 20.41
CA ASN A 70 17.51 7.05 19.08
C ASN A 70 18.69 6.07 19.12
N GLN A 71 18.42 4.84 18.68
CA GLN A 71 19.42 3.76 18.57
C GLN A 71 19.92 3.55 17.13
N THR A 72 19.57 4.45 16.21
CA THR A 72 19.89 4.28 14.78
C THR A 72 21.32 4.70 14.42
N GLY A 73 22.03 5.38 15.30
CA GLY A 73 23.34 5.99 14.98
C GLY A 73 23.27 7.24 14.09
N TRP A 74 22.10 7.55 13.52
CA TRP A 74 21.87 8.81 12.80
C TRP A 74 21.65 9.98 13.79
N PRO A 75 21.93 11.23 13.39
CA PRO A 75 21.43 12.40 14.12
C PRO A 75 19.90 12.34 14.23
N SER A 76 19.35 12.79 15.36
CA SER A 76 17.92 12.62 15.68
C SER A 76 16.96 13.13 14.60
N GLY A 77 17.31 14.19 13.87
CA GLY A 77 16.48 14.68 12.76
C GLY A 77 16.39 13.69 11.59
N VAL A 78 17.49 13.02 11.25
CA VAL A 78 17.50 11.99 10.19
C VAL A 78 16.78 10.73 10.68
N ALA A 79 17.02 10.31 11.92
CA ALA A 79 16.31 9.19 12.54
C ALA A 79 14.79 9.39 12.58
N PHE A 80 14.34 10.63 12.84
CA PHE A 80 12.93 10.99 12.75
C PHE A 80 12.39 10.80 11.32
N LEU A 81 13.07 11.36 10.31
CA LEU A 81 12.62 11.29 8.93
C LEU A 81 12.64 9.85 8.38
N THR A 82 13.63 9.02 8.72
CA THR A 82 13.66 7.60 8.31
C THR A 82 12.58 6.79 9.03
N GLY A 83 12.29 7.11 10.29
CA GLY A 83 11.22 6.47 11.08
C GLY A 83 9.80 6.74 10.55
N MET A 84 9.58 7.83 9.81
CA MET A 84 8.27 8.16 9.22
C MET A 84 7.75 7.10 8.24
N LEU A 85 8.63 6.26 7.68
CA LEU A 85 8.29 5.20 6.74
C LEU A 85 7.21 4.26 7.29
N ASN A 86 7.32 3.85 8.56
CA ASN A 86 6.36 2.94 9.19
C ASN A 86 4.97 3.59 9.34
N GLY A 87 4.93 4.89 9.65
CA GLY A 87 3.69 5.66 9.70
C GLY A 87 3.02 5.77 8.33
N ALA A 88 3.82 6.01 7.28
CA ALA A 88 3.32 6.01 5.90
C ALA A 88 2.75 4.65 5.48
N TYR A 89 3.42 3.56 5.87
CA TYR A 89 2.94 2.19 5.63
C TYR A 89 1.62 1.91 6.37
N ALA A 90 1.49 2.38 7.61
CA ALA A 90 0.30 2.14 8.44
C ALA A 90 -0.98 2.79 7.89
N ILE A 91 -0.87 3.98 7.29
CA ILE A 91 -2.02 4.67 6.68
C ILE A 91 -2.40 4.02 5.34
N GLY A 92 -1.42 3.46 4.62
CA GLY A 92 -1.63 2.80 3.33
C GLY A 92 -1.77 3.78 2.16
N THR A 93 -2.38 3.31 1.07
CA THR A 93 -2.38 4.02 -0.22
C THR A 93 -3.71 4.73 -0.50
N PRO A 94 -3.73 6.04 -0.81
CA PRO A 94 -4.98 6.77 -1.03
C PRO A 94 -5.75 6.35 -2.30
N ASP A 95 -5.12 5.65 -3.23
CA ASP A 95 -5.67 5.29 -4.54
C ASP A 95 -6.43 3.95 -4.56
N ALA A 96 -6.45 3.21 -3.46
CA ALA A 96 -7.05 1.88 -3.39
C ALA A 96 -8.50 1.86 -3.91
N VAL A 97 -9.31 2.87 -3.54
CA VAL A 97 -10.71 3.01 -3.98
C VAL A 97 -10.81 3.41 -5.46
N ALA A 98 -9.81 4.11 -6.00
CA ALA A 98 -9.80 4.56 -7.39
C ALA A 98 -9.69 3.40 -8.38
N HIS A 99 -9.04 2.30 -8.00
CA HIS A 99 -8.96 1.09 -8.83
C HIS A 99 -10.31 0.40 -9.05
N ILE A 100 -11.31 0.72 -8.24
CA ILE A 100 -12.66 0.14 -8.29
C ILE A 100 -13.69 1.26 -8.52
N ALA A 101 -13.26 2.39 -9.10
CA ALA A 101 -14.15 3.52 -9.34
C ALA A 101 -15.35 3.16 -10.22
N GLU A 102 -15.22 2.19 -11.13
CA GLU A 102 -16.31 1.71 -12.00
C GLU A 102 -17.45 1.01 -11.22
N GLU A 103 -17.22 0.53 -10.00
CA GLU A 103 -18.25 -0.10 -9.17
C GLU A 103 -18.95 0.89 -8.22
N LEU A 104 -18.50 2.15 -8.18
CA LEU A 104 -19.14 3.18 -7.35
C LEU A 104 -20.44 3.67 -8.01
N PRO A 105 -21.53 3.87 -7.24
CA PRO A 105 -22.79 4.40 -7.77
C PRO A 105 -22.64 5.76 -8.45
N SER A 106 -21.85 6.67 -7.86
CA SER A 106 -21.56 7.98 -8.42
C SER A 106 -20.06 8.31 -8.30
N PRO A 107 -19.20 7.78 -9.20
CA PRO A 107 -17.74 7.85 -9.05
C PRO A 107 -17.21 9.28 -8.94
N ARG A 108 -17.79 10.24 -9.69
CA ARG A 108 -17.36 11.65 -9.69
C ARG A 108 -17.55 12.36 -8.34
N ASN A 109 -18.47 11.90 -7.49
CA ASN A 109 -18.79 12.51 -6.19
C ASN A 109 -18.37 11.63 -5.00
N ASP A 110 -18.45 10.31 -5.16
CA ASP A 110 -18.22 9.37 -4.06
C ASP A 110 -16.74 9.06 -3.90
N LEU A 111 -15.97 9.04 -5.01
CA LEU A 111 -14.55 8.73 -4.96
C LEU A 111 -13.75 9.71 -4.07
N PRO A 112 -13.87 11.05 -4.20
CA PRO A 112 -13.14 11.97 -3.33
C PRO A 112 -13.51 11.81 -1.85
N LYS A 113 -14.80 11.55 -1.56
CA LYS A 113 -15.29 11.32 -0.20
C LYS A 113 -14.74 10.02 0.39
N ALA A 114 -14.70 8.95 -0.41
CA ALA A 114 -14.17 7.67 0.02
C ALA A 114 -12.66 7.74 0.31
N VAL A 115 -11.88 8.43 -0.54
CA VAL A 115 -10.45 8.68 -0.29
C VAL A 115 -10.27 9.49 1.00
N ALA A 116 -11.04 10.57 1.20
CA ALA A 116 -10.96 11.36 2.43
C ALA A 116 -11.34 10.54 3.68
N ALA A 117 -12.40 9.74 3.61
CA ALA A 117 -12.82 8.86 4.70
C ALA A 117 -11.73 7.82 5.04
N GLN A 118 -11.12 7.21 4.03
CA GLN A 118 -10.01 6.27 4.23
C GLN A 118 -8.84 6.94 4.95
N MET A 119 -8.40 8.11 4.49
CA MET A 119 -7.26 8.82 5.09
C MET A 119 -7.55 9.24 6.54
N ILE A 120 -8.75 9.76 6.82
CA ILE A 120 -9.14 10.21 8.16
C ILE A 120 -9.25 9.01 9.11
N VAL A 121 -10.03 7.99 8.73
CA VAL A 121 -10.24 6.81 9.58
C VAL A 121 -8.92 6.08 9.79
N GLY A 122 -8.15 5.83 8.73
CA GLY A 122 -6.85 5.16 8.81
C GLY A 122 -5.85 5.90 9.69
N THR A 123 -5.79 7.24 9.60
CA THR A 123 -4.92 8.05 10.46
C THR A 123 -5.35 7.96 11.92
N LEU A 124 -6.64 8.15 12.22
CA LEU A 124 -7.15 8.11 13.59
C LEU A 124 -6.97 6.73 14.23
N THR A 125 -7.32 5.65 13.52
CA THR A 125 -7.19 4.29 14.05
C THR A 125 -5.74 3.90 14.25
N SER A 126 -4.86 4.25 13.30
CA SER A 126 -3.42 3.96 13.43
C SER A 126 -2.79 4.76 14.55
N PHE A 127 -3.18 6.01 14.73
CA PHE A 127 -2.67 6.86 15.81
C PHE A 127 -3.11 6.35 17.19
N VAL A 128 -4.39 6.01 17.36
CA VAL A 128 -4.89 5.43 18.61
C VAL A 128 -4.21 4.10 18.90
N PHE A 129 -4.04 3.25 17.89
CA PHE A 129 -3.34 1.98 18.04
C PHE A 129 -1.85 2.18 18.41
N ALA A 130 -1.17 3.13 17.77
CA ALA A 130 0.22 3.48 18.08
C ALA A 130 0.38 3.95 19.53
N ILE A 131 -0.55 4.77 20.04
CA ILE A 131 -0.56 5.16 21.45
C ILE A 131 -0.77 3.94 22.34
N ALA A 132 -1.76 3.10 22.04
CA ALA A 132 -2.08 1.92 22.84
C ALA A 132 -0.89 0.95 22.96
N ILE A 133 -0.16 0.69 21.87
CA ILE A 133 1.03 -0.16 21.92
C ILE A 133 2.15 0.50 22.74
N MET A 134 2.37 1.82 22.62
CA MET A 134 3.43 2.50 23.36
C MET A 134 3.18 2.49 24.86
N PHE A 135 1.93 2.62 25.30
CA PHE A 135 1.55 2.50 26.70
C PHE A 135 1.62 1.06 27.23
N ALA A 136 1.51 0.06 26.35
CA ALA A 136 1.55 -1.35 26.72
C ALA A 136 2.97 -1.94 26.78
N ILE A 137 3.98 -1.25 26.21
CA ILE A 137 5.39 -1.68 26.28
C ILE A 137 5.93 -1.45 27.69
N THR A 138 6.39 -2.51 28.33
CA THR A 138 7.08 -2.46 29.63
C THR A 138 8.59 -2.58 29.49
N ASP A 139 9.06 -3.31 28.46
CA ASP A 139 10.48 -3.49 28.15
C ASP A 139 10.69 -3.30 26.64
N LEU A 140 11.20 -2.12 26.28
CA LEU A 140 11.48 -1.75 24.90
C LEU A 140 12.64 -2.55 24.32
N ASP A 141 13.67 -2.87 25.11
CA ASP A 141 14.83 -3.62 24.63
C ASP A 141 14.45 -5.06 24.30
N ALA A 142 13.54 -5.68 25.08
CA ALA A 142 12.97 -6.98 24.76
C ALA A 142 12.18 -6.98 23.44
N VAL A 143 11.44 -5.90 23.15
CA VAL A 143 10.70 -5.74 21.88
C VAL A 143 11.65 -5.55 20.70
N LEU A 144 12.72 -4.76 20.85
CA LEU A 144 13.69 -4.48 19.79
C LEU A 144 14.58 -5.70 19.50
N ASN A 145 14.92 -6.50 20.52
CA ASN A 145 15.80 -7.65 20.41
C ASN A 145 15.04 -8.99 20.37
N THR A 146 13.72 -8.96 20.16
CA THR A 146 12.92 -10.18 20.15
C THR A 146 13.36 -11.13 19.04
N GLY A 147 13.52 -12.41 19.38
CA GLY A 147 13.76 -13.47 18.39
C GLY A 147 12.52 -13.80 17.53
N THR A 148 11.38 -13.13 17.79
CA THR A 148 10.17 -13.27 16.98
C THR A 148 10.30 -12.45 15.70
N ALA A 149 9.83 -13.00 14.58
CA ALA A 149 9.82 -12.29 13.30
C ALA A 149 8.82 -11.11 13.25
N PHE A 150 8.10 -10.85 14.34
CA PHE A 150 7.04 -9.86 14.39
C PHE A 150 6.96 -9.24 15.79
N PRO A 151 7.59 -8.07 16.02
CA PRO A 151 7.74 -7.46 17.35
C PRO A 151 6.43 -7.23 18.11
N LEU A 152 5.32 -7.08 17.37
CA LEU A 152 3.99 -6.95 17.96
C LEU A 152 3.57 -8.17 18.80
N ALA A 153 4.10 -9.37 18.49
CA ALA A 153 3.88 -10.56 19.30
C ALA A 153 4.46 -10.40 20.72
N GLU A 154 5.64 -9.80 20.83
CA GLU A 154 6.26 -9.51 22.12
C GLU A 154 5.47 -8.45 22.89
N ILE A 155 5.05 -7.37 22.23
CA ILE A 155 4.22 -6.32 22.83
C ILE A 155 2.91 -6.93 23.39
N TYR A 156 2.24 -7.79 22.63
CA TYR A 156 1.02 -8.46 23.09
C TYR A 156 1.27 -9.41 24.26
N HIS A 157 2.42 -10.08 24.26
CA HIS A 157 2.79 -10.95 25.37
C HIS A 157 3.09 -10.14 26.65
N GLN A 158 3.83 -9.03 26.55
CA GLN A 158 4.06 -8.10 27.66
C GLN A 158 2.74 -7.56 28.22
N ALA A 159 1.81 -7.20 27.33
CA ALA A 159 0.51 -6.65 27.71
C ALA A 159 -0.42 -7.68 28.38
N THR A 160 -0.42 -8.93 27.90
CA THR A 160 -1.42 -9.94 28.30
C THR A 160 -0.89 -10.92 29.34
N GLU A 161 0.44 -11.09 29.46
CA GLU A 161 1.11 -12.15 30.21
C GLU A 161 0.53 -13.55 29.94
N ASN A 162 -0.11 -13.74 28.77
CA ASN A 162 -0.86 -14.95 28.44
C ASN A 162 -0.70 -15.28 26.95
N THR A 163 -0.04 -16.41 26.69
CA THR A 163 0.26 -16.88 25.34
C THR A 163 -1.00 -17.17 24.51
N ALA A 164 -2.08 -17.66 25.12
CA ALA A 164 -3.32 -17.97 24.42
C ALA A 164 -4.03 -16.70 23.95
N VAL A 165 -4.09 -15.67 24.80
CA VAL A 165 -4.68 -14.36 24.43
C VAL A 165 -3.83 -13.68 23.37
N THR A 166 -2.50 -13.71 23.53
CA THR A 166 -1.55 -13.21 22.52
C THR A 166 -1.77 -13.88 21.16
N PHE A 167 -1.93 -15.21 21.14
CA PHE A 167 -2.20 -15.95 19.91
C PHE A 167 -3.50 -15.52 19.23
N VAL A 168 -4.59 -15.33 19.99
CA VAL A 168 -5.88 -14.88 19.46
C VAL A 168 -5.76 -13.48 18.86
N LEU A 169 -5.04 -12.56 19.51
CA LEU A 169 -4.79 -11.22 18.97
C LEU A 169 -4.02 -11.26 17.65
N LEU A 170 -2.97 -12.08 17.57
CA LEU A 170 -2.21 -12.26 16.33
C LEU A 170 -3.05 -12.91 15.23
N LEU A 171 -3.93 -13.85 15.59
CA LEU A 171 -4.86 -14.48 14.64
C LEU A 171 -5.83 -13.46 14.03
N LEU A 172 -6.35 -12.52 14.83
CA LEU A 172 -7.21 -11.44 14.33
C LEU A 172 -6.49 -10.59 13.26
N ILE A 173 -5.20 -10.29 13.46
CA ILE A 173 -4.39 -9.56 12.47
C ILE A 173 -4.23 -10.39 11.20
N ILE A 174 -3.93 -11.68 11.31
CA ILE A 174 -3.78 -12.55 10.13
C ILE A 174 -5.08 -12.62 9.33
N LEU A 175 -6.23 -12.75 10.00
CA LEU A 175 -7.54 -12.77 9.33
C LEU A 175 -7.84 -11.45 8.61
N ALA A 176 -7.51 -10.32 9.23
CA ALA A 176 -7.59 -9.00 8.58
C ALA A 176 -6.71 -8.93 7.31
N GLN A 177 -5.48 -9.44 7.38
CA GLN A 177 -4.55 -9.43 6.24
C GLN A 177 -4.99 -10.35 5.09
N VAL A 178 -5.62 -11.49 5.39
CA VAL A 178 -6.21 -12.35 4.35
C VAL A 178 -7.30 -11.59 3.58
N GLY A 179 -8.14 -10.80 4.26
CA GLY A 179 -9.13 -9.95 3.62
C GLY A 179 -8.51 -8.89 2.70
N CYS A 180 -7.44 -8.24 3.15
CA CYS A 180 -6.66 -7.30 2.35
C CYS A 180 -6.09 -7.98 1.08
N LEU A 181 -5.45 -9.14 1.25
CA LEU A 181 -4.83 -9.89 0.16
C LEU A 181 -5.82 -10.29 -0.94
N LEU A 182 -7.05 -10.68 -0.59
CA LEU A 182 -8.12 -10.94 -1.57
C LEU A 182 -8.45 -9.69 -2.41
N GLY A 183 -8.56 -8.53 -1.75
CA GLY A 183 -8.76 -7.24 -2.43
C GLY A 183 -7.59 -6.90 -3.34
N THR A 184 -6.35 -7.06 -2.86
CA THR A 184 -5.14 -6.80 -3.63
C THR A 184 -5.10 -7.66 -4.90
N TYR A 185 -5.36 -8.97 -4.81
CA TYR A 185 -5.37 -9.86 -5.98
C TYR A 185 -6.39 -9.44 -7.04
N THR A 186 -7.56 -8.97 -6.59
CA THR A 186 -8.61 -8.47 -7.47
C THR A 186 -8.14 -7.23 -8.22
N VAL A 187 -7.52 -6.28 -7.52
CA VAL A 187 -7.02 -5.04 -8.09
C VAL A 187 -5.84 -5.30 -9.04
N VAL A 188 -4.80 -5.99 -8.60
CA VAL A 188 -3.59 -6.18 -9.43
C VAL A 188 -3.88 -6.98 -10.70
N GLY A 189 -4.76 -8.00 -10.63
CA GLY A 189 -5.19 -8.76 -11.80
C GLY A 189 -5.93 -7.89 -12.83
N ARG A 190 -6.81 -7.00 -12.35
CA ARG A 190 -7.53 -6.02 -13.20
C ARG A 190 -6.60 -4.95 -13.76
N CYS A 191 -5.66 -4.43 -12.97
CA CYS A 191 -4.66 -3.45 -13.42
C CYS A 191 -3.78 -4.03 -14.54
N TRP A 192 -3.24 -5.24 -14.36
CA TRP A 192 -2.44 -5.89 -15.39
C TRP A 192 -3.26 -6.19 -16.65
N TRP A 193 -4.51 -6.64 -16.49
CA TRP A 193 -5.43 -6.83 -17.61
C TRP A 193 -5.74 -5.54 -18.37
N ALA A 194 -5.99 -4.43 -17.67
CA ALA A 194 -6.26 -3.14 -18.29
C ALA A 194 -5.04 -2.63 -19.08
N LEU A 195 -3.84 -2.74 -18.50
CA LEU A 195 -2.60 -2.44 -19.21
C LEU A 195 -2.41 -3.35 -20.44
N ALA A 196 -2.74 -4.63 -20.33
CA ALA A 196 -2.66 -5.57 -21.46
C ALA A 196 -3.67 -5.24 -22.56
N ARG A 197 -4.90 -4.85 -22.21
CA ARG A 197 -5.93 -4.39 -23.15
C ARG A 197 -5.45 -3.18 -23.95
N ASP A 198 -4.75 -2.27 -23.30
CA ASP A 198 -4.23 -1.05 -23.90
C ASP A 198 -2.85 -1.28 -24.56
N ASN A 199 -2.44 -2.55 -24.73
CA ASN A 199 -1.20 -2.96 -25.38
C ASN A 199 0.08 -2.40 -24.71
N ALA A 200 0.04 -2.19 -23.40
CA ALA A 200 1.16 -1.68 -22.62
C ALA A 200 2.06 -2.77 -22.02
N THR A 201 1.58 -4.02 -21.92
CA THR A 201 2.34 -5.14 -21.29
C THR A 201 2.97 -6.08 -22.31
N PRO A 202 4.01 -6.85 -21.91
CA PRO A 202 4.44 -8.02 -22.66
C PRO A 202 3.27 -9.01 -22.86
N PHE A 203 3.20 -9.65 -24.03
CA PHE A 203 2.15 -10.61 -24.38
C PHE A 203 0.71 -10.09 -24.16
N SER A 204 0.48 -8.82 -24.49
CA SER A 204 -0.80 -8.11 -24.35
C SER A 204 -2.01 -8.92 -24.85
N THR A 205 -1.92 -9.54 -26.03
CA THR A 205 -3.01 -10.35 -26.61
C THR A 205 -3.39 -11.58 -25.77
N PHE A 206 -2.46 -12.11 -24.98
CA PHE A 206 -2.72 -13.23 -24.07
C PHE A 206 -3.39 -12.76 -22.79
N PHE A 207 -2.89 -11.66 -22.21
CA PHE A 207 -3.35 -11.09 -20.93
C PHE A 207 -4.59 -10.21 -21.04
N ALA A 208 -4.91 -9.67 -22.22
CA ALA A 208 -6.11 -8.87 -22.46
C ALA A 208 -7.41 -9.71 -22.46
N LYS A 209 -7.33 -11.04 -22.43
CA LYS A 209 -8.52 -11.91 -22.40
C LYS A 209 -9.11 -12.00 -20.99
N VAL A 210 -10.42 -11.80 -20.90
CA VAL A 210 -11.22 -11.91 -19.66
C VAL A 210 -12.17 -13.11 -19.75
N SER A 211 -12.40 -13.81 -18.62
CA SER A 211 -13.41 -14.86 -18.54
C SER A 211 -14.75 -14.24 -18.14
N ILE A 212 -15.79 -14.46 -18.94
CA ILE A 212 -17.15 -13.97 -18.67
C ILE A 212 -17.78 -14.78 -17.54
N ASP A 213 -17.69 -16.11 -17.60
CA ASP A 213 -18.29 -17.02 -16.60
C ASP A 213 -17.77 -16.78 -15.18
N LEU A 214 -16.48 -16.46 -15.05
CA LEU A 214 -15.84 -16.17 -13.76
C LEU A 214 -15.81 -14.66 -13.44
N SER A 215 -16.21 -13.81 -14.40
CA SER A 215 -16.20 -12.34 -14.29
C SER A 215 -14.86 -11.78 -13.81
N CYS A 216 -13.75 -12.42 -14.20
CA CYS A 216 -12.40 -12.14 -13.70
C CYS A 216 -11.34 -12.33 -14.82
N PRO A 217 -10.30 -11.48 -14.90
CA PRO A 217 -9.17 -11.69 -15.79
C PRO A 217 -8.23 -12.76 -15.22
N VAL A 218 -8.60 -14.02 -15.37
CA VAL A 218 -7.91 -15.17 -14.75
C VAL A 218 -6.42 -15.21 -15.10
N ARG A 219 -6.07 -15.00 -16.37
CA ARG A 219 -4.68 -15.09 -16.85
C ARG A 219 -3.77 -14.05 -16.20
N SER A 220 -4.24 -12.81 -16.14
CA SER A 220 -3.53 -11.70 -15.50
C SER A 220 -3.40 -11.91 -13.99
N THR A 221 -4.47 -12.36 -13.34
CA THR A 221 -4.49 -12.66 -11.90
C THR A 221 -3.50 -13.78 -11.55
N VAL A 222 -3.47 -14.86 -12.34
CA VAL A 222 -2.52 -15.97 -12.17
C VAL A 222 -1.08 -15.53 -12.39
N PHE A 223 -0.82 -14.66 -13.38
CA PHE A 223 0.51 -14.10 -13.58
C PHE A 223 0.98 -13.26 -12.38
N CYS A 224 0.13 -12.39 -11.84
CA CYS A 224 0.43 -11.65 -10.62
C CYS A 224 0.70 -12.58 -9.43
N PHE A 225 -0.08 -13.66 -9.29
CA PHE A 225 0.14 -14.68 -8.27
C PHE A 225 1.49 -15.41 -8.42
N ILE A 226 1.84 -15.89 -9.61
CA ILE A 226 3.13 -16.56 -9.86
C ILE A 226 4.29 -15.61 -9.55
N SER A 227 4.16 -14.33 -9.95
CA SER A 227 5.15 -13.30 -9.67
C SER A 227 5.29 -13.06 -8.16
N CYS A 228 4.17 -13.00 -7.43
CA CYS A 228 4.14 -12.88 -5.97
C CYS A 228 4.82 -14.07 -5.28
N LEU A 229 4.61 -15.30 -5.77
CA LEU A 229 5.31 -16.49 -5.27
C LEU A 229 6.83 -16.43 -5.50
N GLY A 230 7.25 -15.90 -6.66
CA GLY A 230 8.66 -15.69 -6.98
C GLY A 230 9.30 -14.66 -6.05
N PHE A 231 8.64 -13.53 -5.83
CA PHE A 231 9.09 -12.51 -4.88
C PHE A 231 9.14 -13.03 -3.44
N GLY A 232 8.13 -13.81 -3.01
CA GLY A 232 8.13 -14.46 -1.70
C GLY A 232 9.25 -15.48 -1.52
N ALA A 233 9.72 -16.12 -2.60
CA ALA A 233 10.79 -17.11 -2.53
C ALA A 233 12.15 -16.50 -2.18
N ILE A 234 12.33 -15.17 -2.35
CA ILE A 234 13.55 -14.45 -1.96
C ILE A 234 13.85 -14.67 -0.47
N GLN A 235 12.81 -14.81 0.37
CA GLN A 235 12.95 -15.08 1.80
C GLN A 235 13.71 -16.40 2.10
N LEU A 236 13.70 -17.37 1.19
CA LEU A 236 14.44 -18.64 1.34
C LEU A 236 15.95 -18.44 1.25
N GLY A 237 16.40 -17.44 0.47
CA GLY A 237 17.82 -17.12 0.30
C GLY A 237 18.29 -16.03 1.26
N SER A 238 17.55 -14.92 1.34
CA SER A 238 17.89 -13.78 2.20
C SER A 238 16.62 -13.15 2.81
N PRO A 239 16.40 -13.33 4.13
CA PRO A 239 15.32 -12.65 4.85
C PRO A 239 15.46 -11.12 4.81
N ALA A 240 16.69 -10.60 4.83
CA ALA A 240 16.97 -9.17 4.71
C ALA A 240 16.48 -8.62 3.36
N ALA A 241 16.85 -9.28 2.26
CA ALA A 241 16.44 -8.87 0.92
C ALA A 241 14.91 -8.92 0.73
N PHE A 242 14.24 -9.89 1.36
CA PHE A 242 12.77 -9.93 1.37
C PHE A 242 12.17 -8.76 2.15
N SER A 243 12.71 -8.44 3.33
CA SER A 243 12.27 -7.28 4.13
C SER A 243 12.46 -5.96 3.37
N ASP A 244 13.58 -5.78 2.67
CA ASP A 244 13.82 -4.60 1.84
C ASP A 244 12.84 -4.52 0.68
N LEU A 245 12.56 -5.64 0.00
CA LEU A 245 11.55 -5.69 -1.05
C LEU A 245 10.17 -5.24 -0.52
N VAL A 246 9.76 -5.74 0.63
CA VAL A 246 8.48 -5.35 1.26
C VAL A 246 8.51 -3.87 1.68
N GLY A 247 9.62 -3.41 2.26
CA GLY A 247 9.82 -2.00 2.65
C GLY A 247 9.76 -1.04 1.47
N SER A 248 10.22 -1.47 0.29
CA SER A 248 10.19 -0.67 -0.94
C SER A 248 8.78 -0.31 -1.41
N PHE A 249 7.74 -1.00 -0.92
CA PHE A 249 6.34 -0.75 -1.26
C PHE A 249 5.96 0.74 -1.19
N VAL A 250 6.34 1.42 -0.09
CA VAL A 250 5.99 2.84 0.11
C VAL A 250 6.63 3.69 -0.99
N ILE A 251 7.92 3.47 -1.26
CA ILE A 251 8.69 4.26 -2.24
C ILE A 251 8.18 4.00 -3.66
N LEU A 252 7.89 2.75 -4.02
CA LEU A 252 7.36 2.40 -5.34
C LEU A 252 5.98 3.02 -5.55
N THR A 253 5.13 3.00 -4.52
CA THR A 253 3.78 3.58 -4.58
C THR A 253 3.83 5.11 -4.63
N THR A 254 4.62 5.77 -3.79
CA THR A 254 4.75 7.24 -3.85
C THR A 254 5.40 7.69 -5.16
N THR A 255 6.33 6.90 -5.72
CA THR A 255 6.89 7.16 -7.05
C THR A 255 5.82 7.07 -8.13
N SER A 256 4.87 6.13 -8.05
CA SER A 256 3.76 6.07 -9.01
C SER A 256 2.90 7.34 -8.94
N TYR A 257 2.68 7.90 -7.74
CA TYR A 257 1.99 9.18 -7.57
C TYR A 257 2.80 10.36 -8.11
N LEU A 258 4.12 10.35 -7.91
CA LEU A 258 5.01 11.35 -8.50
C LEU A 258 4.85 11.36 -10.02
N LEU A 259 4.85 10.19 -10.66
CA LEU A 259 4.69 10.04 -12.10
C LEU A 259 3.30 10.48 -12.61
N ALA A 260 2.27 10.45 -11.76
CA ALA A 260 0.93 10.94 -12.11
C ALA A 260 0.77 12.46 -11.87
N ILE A 261 1.28 12.97 -10.75
CA ILE A 261 1.09 14.37 -10.31
C ILE A 261 2.03 15.32 -11.06
N LEU A 262 3.29 14.92 -11.26
CA LEU A 262 4.31 15.79 -11.83
C LEU A 262 3.98 16.24 -13.27
N PRO A 263 3.59 15.38 -14.22
CA PRO A 263 3.22 15.83 -15.56
C PRO A 263 2.02 16.79 -15.56
N HIS A 264 1.06 16.57 -14.66
CA HIS A 264 -0.11 17.45 -14.52
C HIS A 264 0.28 18.83 -13.98
N LEU A 265 1.18 18.87 -12.99
CA LEU A 265 1.74 20.12 -12.49
C LEU A 265 2.55 20.86 -13.58
N LEU A 266 3.45 20.16 -14.27
CA LEU A 266 4.26 20.73 -15.34
C LEU A 266 3.41 21.27 -16.49
N SER A 267 2.40 20.51 -16.92
CA SER A 267 1.51 20.97 -17.99
C SER A 267 0.73 22.21 -17.59
N ARG A 268 0.28 22.31 -16.34
CA ARG A 268 -0.40 23.52 -15.85
C ARG A 268 0.53 24.72 -15.84
N LEU A 269 1.78 24.54 -15.43
CA LEU A 269 2.79 25.60 -15.43
C LEU A 269 3.19 26.03 -16.84
N SER A 270 3.27 25.09 -17.80
CA SER A 270 3.73 25.39 -19.16
C SER A 270 2.63 25.93 -20.08
N THR A 271 1.39 25.44 -19.95
CA THR A 271 0.27 25.81 -20.85
C THR A 271 -0.68 26.85 -20.22
N GLY A 272 -0.48 27.20 -18.94
CA GLY A 272 -1.36 28.11 -18.21
C GLY A 272 -2.76 27.54 -17.88
N GLY A 273 -3.01 26.26 -18.18
CA GLY A 273 -4.31 25.61 -18.02
C GLY A 273 -4.24 24.13 -17.65
N SER A 274 -5.37 23.57 -17.19
CA SER A 274 -5.49 22.14 -16.84
C SER A 274 -5.78 21.30 -18.08
N ASN A 275 -5.00 20.24 -18.34
CA ASN A 275 -5.32 19.26 -19.40
C ASN A 275 -6.46 18.30 -19.01
N VAL A 276 -6.88 18.33 -17.75
CA VAL A 276 -7.95 17.48 -17.20
C VAL A 276 -9.19 18.35 -16.96
N SER A 277 -10.35 17.86 -17.41
CA SER A 277 -11.64 18.50 -17.21
C SER A 277 -12.00 18.60 -15.74
N GLU A 278 -12.65 19.68 -15.35
CA GLU A 278 -13.02 19.93 -13.96
C GLU A 278 -14.08 18.93 -13.46
N GLY A 279 -13.80 18.33 -12.31
CA GLY A 279 -14.72 17.43 -11.62
C GLY A 279 -15.59 18.16 -10.58
N PRO A 280 -16.61 17.50 -10.02
CA PRO A 280 -17.39 18.05 -8.90
C PRO A 280 -16.54 18.43 -7.69
N PHE A 281 -15.41 17.75 -7.50
CA PHE A 281 -14.36 18.15 -6.58
C PHE A 281 -13.21 18.80 -7.36
N TRP A 282 -12.94 20.07 -7.06
CA TRP A 282 -11.89 20.85 -7.71
C TRP A 282 -11.31 21.89 -6.75
N MET A 283 -9.98 21.94 -6.65
CA MET A 283 -9.24 22.77 -5.68
C MET A 283 -8.77 24.12 -6.26
N GLY A 284 -9.41 24.62 -7.31
CA GLY A 284 -9.04 25.92 -7.86
C GLY A 284 -7.80 25.92 -8.75
N PRO A 285 -7.52 27.08 -9.39
CA PRO A 285 -6.30 27.30 -10.14
C PRO A 285 -5.11 27.67 -9.24
N ILE A 286 -5.36 28.09 -7.99
CA ILE A 286 -4.32 28.52 -7.04
C ILE A 286 -3.94 27.39 -6.09
N PHE A 287 -4.90 26.88 -5.30
CA PHE A 287 -4.60 25.86 -4.29
C PHE A 287 -4.23 24.51 -4.92
N GLY A 288 -4.84 24.13 -6.04
CA GLY A 288 -4.52 22.88 -6.75
C GLY A 288 -3.02 22.74 -7.09
N PRO A 289 -2.41 23.68 -7.83
CA PRO A 289 -0.98 23.64 -8.12
C PRO A 289 -0.08 23.70 -6.88
N ILE A 290 -0.44 24.50 -5.86
CA ILE A 290 0.33 24.58 -4.61
C ILE A 290 0.37 23.22 -3.92
N ILE A 291 -0.78 22.57 -3.76
CA ILE A 291 -0.87 21.24 -3.14
C ILE A 291 -0.09 20.20 -3.96
N ASN A 292 -0.20 20.24 -5.29
CA ASN A 292 0.58 19.35 -6.15
C ASN A 292 2.09 19.58 -6.02
N ALA A 293 2.54 20.83 -5.92
CA ALA A 293 3.96 21.16 -5.73
C ALA A 293 4.48 20.69 -4.37
N ILE A 294 3.69 20.87 -3.30
CA ILE A 294 4.01 20.34 -1.97
C ILE A 294 4.08 18.80 -2.00
N ALA A 295 3.10 18.14 -2.63
CA ALA A 295 3.08 16.68 -2.75
C ALA A 295 4.31 16.15 -3.49
N VAL A 296 4.65 16.72 -4.65
CA VAL A 296 5.86 16.36 -5.42
C VAL A 296 7.11 16.56 -4.57
N SER A 297 7.23 17.68 -3.88
CA SER A 297 8.41 18.01 -3.06
C SER A 297 8.57 17.03 -1.90
N LEU A 298 7.48 16.71 -1.19
CA LEU A 298 7.47 15.75 -0.09
C LEU A 298 7.76 14.32 -0.58
N ILE A 299 7.21 13.91 -1.72
CA ILE A 299 7.49 12.58 -2.28
C ILE A 299 8.97 12.45 -2.65
N VAL A 300 9.55 13.45 -3.32
CA VAL A 300 10.98 13.43 -3.68
C VAL A 300 11.87 13.38 -2.42
N LEU A 301 11.57 14.21 -1.42
CA LEU A 301 12.30 14.24 -0.16
C LEU A 301 12.20 12.91 0.59
N THR A 302 10.99 12.40 0.80
CA THR A 302 10.76 11.16 1.56
C THR A 302 11.34 9.95 0.85
N ASN A 303 11.20 9.83 -0.48
CA ASN A 303 11.80 8.73 -1.23
C ASN A 303 13.33 8.74 -1.14
N ALA A 304 13.96 9.91 -1.18
CA ALA A 304 15.41 10.02 -0.98
C ALA A 304 15.83 9.56 0.42
N VAL A 305 15.11 10.00 1.47
CA VAL A 305 15.40 9.62 2.85
C VAL A 305 15.14 8.13 3.11
N TYR A 306 14.06 7.56 2.57
CA TYR A 306 13.72 6.14 2.75
C TYR A 306 14.68 5.18 2.01
N CYS A 307 15.58 5.71 1.19
CA CYS A 307 16.69 4.97 0.61
C CYS A 307 17.93 4.94 1.52
N PHE A 308 17.96 5.69 2.62
CA PHE A 308 19.07 5.66 3.57
C PHE A 308 19.03 4.39 4.43
N PRO A 309 20.19 3.89 4.89
CA PRO A 309 20.23 2.73 5.78
C PRO A 309 19.50 3.00 7.10
N TYR A 310 18.88 1.97 7.64
CA TYR A 310 18.09 2.04 8.87
C TYR A 310 18.93 2.38 10.10
N PHE A 311 20.20 1.95 10.13
CA PHE A 311 21.14 2.22 11.20
C PHE A 311 22.56 2.48 10.67
N LEU A 312 23.40 3.10 11.50
CA LEU A 312 24.82 3.35 11.28
C LEU A 312 25.64 2.83 12.45
N PRO A 313 26.87 2.32 12.20
CA PRO A 313 27.45 2.04 10.89
C PRO A 313 26.81 0.81 10.22
N VAL A 314 26.81 0.78 8.88
CA VAL A 314 26.45 -0.42 8.11
C VAL A 314 27.71 -1.26 7.95
N ASN A 315 27.79 -2.39 8.64
CA ASN A 315 28.99 -3.24 8.66
C ASN A 315 28.89 -4.37 7.63
N GLU A 316 27.68 -4.87 7.38
CA GLU A 316 27.43 -5.99 6.47
C GLU A 316 26.46 -5.63 5.35
N ALA A 317 26.54 -6.35 4.22
CA ALA A 317 25.62 -6.17 3.10
C ALA A 317 24.17 -6.48 3.49
N SER A 318 23.94 -7.43 4.40
CA SER A 318 22.63 -7.77 4.96
C SER A 318 21.97 -6.64 5.76
N GLU A 319 22.72 -5.63 6.15
CA GLU A 319 22.26 -4.47 6.94
C GLU A 319 21.95 -3.26 6.06
N MET A 320 22.29 -3.34 4.77
CA MET A 320 22.09 -2.25 3.82
C MET A 320 20.64 -2.16 3.37
N ASN A 321 20.13 -0.94 3.23
CA ASN A 321 18.83 -0.70 2.65
C ASN A 321 18.92 -0.71 1.11
N TYR A 322 18.31 -1.71 0.46
CA TYR A 322 18.33 -1.88 -1.00
C TYR A 322 17.18 -1.21 -1.76
N ASN A 323 16.39 -0.35 -1.10
CA ASN A 323 15.24 0.31 -1.72
C ASN A 323 15.61 1.14 -2.96
N SER A 324 16.75 1.83 -2.94
CA SER A 324 17.22 2.64 -4.07
C SER A 324 17.48 1.78 -5.32
N VAL A 325 18.05 0.59 -5.13
CA VAL A 325 18.35 -0.35 -6.22
C VAL A 325 17.05 -0.88 -6.83
N LEU A 326 16.07 -1.22 -6.00
CA LEU A 326 14.75 -1.68 -6.45
C LEU A 326 14.02 -0.59 -7.25
N LEU A 327 14.03 0.64 -6.75
CA LEU A 327 13.41 1.79 -7.42
C LEU A 327 14.06 2.04 -8.79
N VAL A 328 15.38 2.22 -8.82
CA VAL A 328 16.12 2.52 -10.05
C VAL A 328 16.02 1.37 -11.04
N GLY A 329 16.12 0.12 -10.56
CA GLY A 329 15.94 -1.08 -11.38
C GLY A 329 14.58 -1.12 -12.07
N LEU A 330 13.49 -0.86 -11.34
CA LEU A 330 12.14 -0.84 -11.92
C LEU A 330 11.95 0.29 -12.93
N VAL A 331 12.48 1.49 -12.63
CA VAL A 331 12.43 2.63 -13.56
C VAL A 331 13.18 2.29 -14.85
N ILE A 332 14.39 1.74 -14.75
CA ILE A 332 15.19 1.34 -15.92
C ILE A 332 14.45 0.30 -16.75
N LEU A 333 13.89 -0.74 -16.12
CA LEU A 333 13.10 -1.77 -16.82
C LEU A 333 11.92 -1.17 -17.57
N THR A 334 11.21 -0.22 -16.94
CA THR A 334 10.07 0.46 -17.54
C THR A 334 10.50 1.36 -18.72
N VAL A 335 11.61 2.07 -18.59
CA VAL A 335 12.18 2.91 -19.66
C VAL A 335 12.63 2.06 -20.84
N ILE A 336 13.34 0.95 -20.58
CA ILE A 336 13.73 0.00 -21.64
C ILE A 336 12.48 -0.51 -22.35
N TRP A 337 11.45 -0.93 -21.61
CA TRP A 337 10.21 -1.41 -22.20
C TRP A 337 9.49 -0.33 -23.03
N TRP A 338 9.51 0.93 -22.58
CA TRP A 338 8.98 2.06 -23.35
C TRP A 338 9.67 2.20 -24.71
N PHE A 339 11.00 2.14 -24.75
CA PHE A 339 11.74 2.27 -26.01
C PHE A 339 11.62 1.04 -26.91
N VAL A 340 11.52 -0.16 -26.34
CA VAL A 340 11.40 -1.42 -27.10
C VAL A 340 9.98 -1.63 -27.66
N HIS A 341 8.95 -1.20 -26.94
CA HIS A 341 7.55 -1.51 -27.29
C HIS A 341 6.62 -0.31 -27.19
N GLY A 342 6.65 0.41 -26.06
CA GLY A 342 5.66 1.44 -25.74
C GLY A 342 5.57 2.56 -26.77
N LYS A 343 6.72 3.11 -27.19
CA LYS A 343 6.80 4.26 -28.11
C LYS A 343 6.07 4.04 -29.43
N GLU A 344 6.05 2.81 -29.95
CA GLU A 344 5.46 2.49 -31.25
C GLU A 344 4.06 1.89 -31.15
N ARG A 345 3.77 1.14 -30.09
CA ARG A 345 2.60 0.25 -30.02
C ARG A 345 1.60 0.60 -28.94
N TYR A 346 1.91 1.55 -28.06
CA TYR A 346 0.99 2.02 -27.03
C TYR A 346 0.17 3.22 -27.56
N PRO A 347 -1.15 3.05 -27.80
CA PRO A 347 -2.00 4.11 -28.36
C PRO A 347 -2.29 5.25 -27.37
N GLY A 348 -1.96 5.08 -26.09
CA GLY A 348 -2.32 6.00 -25.02
C GLY A 348 -3.74 5.77 -24.48
N PRO A 349 -4.14 6.48 -23.41
CA PRO A 349 -5.46 6.37 -22.82
C PRO A 349 -6.54 6.94 -23.75
N ASN A 350 -7.62 6.19 -23.97
CA ASN A 350 -8.79 6.68 -24.69
C ASN A 350 -9.57 7.69 -23.82
N VAL A 351 -9.22 8.97 -23.87
CA VAL A 351 -9.98 10.02 -23.15
C VAL A 351 -11.27 10.31 -23.93
N PRO A 352 -12.47 10.08 -23.35
CA PRO A 352 -13.71 10.49 -23.99
C PRO A 352 -13.68 12.00 -24.22
N LYS A 353 -13.81 12.42 -25.47
CA LYS A 353 -13.94 13.86 -25.78
C LYS A 353 -15.17 14.40 -25.06
N PRO A 354 -15.12 15.58 -24.42
CA PRO A 354 -16.30 16.19 -23.84
C PRO A 354 -17.40 16.25 -24.90
N CYS A 355 -18.56 15.68 -24.61
CA CYS A 355 -19.72 15.83 -25.46
C CYS A 355 -20.11 17.31 -25.43
N VAL A 356 -19.73 18.05 -26.47
CA VAL A 356 -20.23 19.41 -26.69
C VAL A 356 -21.70 19.25 -27.02
N ILE A 357 -22.57 19.36 -26.01
CA ILE A 357 -23.99 19.58 -26.25
C ILE A 357 -24.07 20.91 -26.96
N ARG A 358 -24.25 20.88 -28.30
CA ARG A 358 -24.63 22.04 -29.09
C ARG A 358 -25.97 22.51 -28.55
N GLN A 359 -25.96 23.46 -27.62
CA GLN A 359 -27.11 24.34 -27.40
C GLN A 359 -27.29 25.15 -28.68
N GLY A 360 -28.23 24.73 -29.50
CA GLY A 360 -28.47 25.37 -30.79
C GLY A 360 -29.39 24.54 -31.65
N MET A 361 -30.65 24.41 -31.21
CA MET A 361 -31.84 24.20 -32.06
C MET A 361 -33.09 24.39 -31.19
N GLU A 362 -33.22 25.57 -30.56
CA GLU A 362 -34.53 26.15 -30.29
C GLU A 362 -34.79 27.13 -31.44
N GLY A 363 -35.82 26.82 -32.23
CA GLY A 363 -36.21 27.59 -33.40
C GLY A 363 -35.94 26.84 -34.70
N MET A 364 -36.89 25.98 -35.09
CA MET A 364 -37.53 26.06 -36.41
C MET A 364 -38.60 24.96 -36.56
N ILE A 365 -39.84 25.46 -36.63
CA ILE A 365 -41.08 24.90 -37.21
C ILE A 365 -41.82 23.87 -36.35
#